data_AF-A0A6V7LUA8-F1
#
_entry.id   AF-A0A6V7LUA8-F1
#
_cell.length_a   1.000
_cell.length_b   1.000
_cell.length_c   1.000
_cell.angle_alpha   90.00
_cell.angle_beta   90.00
_cell.angle_gamma   90.00
#
_symmetry.space_group_name_H-M   'P 1'
#
loop_
_entity.id
_entity.type
_entity.pdbx_description
1 polymer ?
#
loop_
_entity_poly.entity_id
_entity_poly.type
_entity_poly.pdbx_seq_one_letter_code
_entity_poly.pdbx_strand_id
1 'polypeptide(L)'
;YTQMGLLHMLDRNRRIKPRPERFQLTKEKFDLLITCEERVYDQVIEYMESRTPVDNQPVHLINIDIQDNHEEATVGSFLICELVTT
;
A
#
# COMPACT_ATOMS: atom_id res chain seq x y z
N TYR A 1 13.96 21.12 -0.74
CA TYR A 1 12.71 20.41 -1.11
C TYR A 1 12.60 20.11 -2.60
N THR A 2 13.00 21.01 -3.51
CA THR A 2 12.99 20.76 -4.96
C THR A 2 14.11 19.81 -5.43
N GLN A 3 15.31 19.92 -4.85
CA GLN A 3 16.48 19.09 -5.23
C GLN A 3 16.39 17.61 -4.84
N MET A 4 15.51 17.22 -3.91
CA MET A 4 15.34 15.83 -3.47
C MET A 4 14.10 15.16 -4.07
N GLY A 5 13.47 15.76 -5.10
CA GLY A 5 12.29 15.19 -5.77
C GLY A 5 10.97 15.24 -4.97
N LEU A 6 11.02 15.58 -3.68
CA LEU A 6 9.86 15.59 -2.77
C LEU A 6 8.70 16.46 -3.28
N LEU A 7 8.97 17.65 -3.84
CA LEU A 7 7.91 18.51 -4.37
C LEU A 7 7.20 17.87 -5.57
N HIS A 8 7.95 17.19 -6.45
CA HIS A 8 7.39 16.45 -7.58
C HIS A 8 6.55 15.26 -7.11
N MET A 9 7.02 14.53 -6.09
CA MET A 9 6.26 13.44 -5.48
C MET A 9 4.94 13.93 -4.88
N LEU A 10 4.97 15.05 -4.14
CA LEU A 10 3.76 15.62 -3.52
C LEU A 10 2.76 16.11 -4.58
N ASP A 11 3.22 16.77 -5.65
CA ASP A 11 2.32 17.21 -6.72
C ASP A 11 1.70 16.02 -7.46
N ARG A 12 2.48 14.95 -7.71
CA ARG A 12 1.97 13.68 -8.25
C ARG A 12 0.87 13.10 -7.35
N ASN A 13 1.13 13.00 -6.04
CA ASN A 13 0.19 12.43 -5.08
C ASN A 13 -1.12 13.25 -5.01
N ARG A 14 -1.01 14.59 -5.05
CA ARG A 14 -2.16 15.51 -5.03
C ARG A 14 -3.08 15.35 -6.24
N ARG A 15 -2.55 14.98 -7.40
CA ARG A 15 -3.35 14.70 -8.61
C ARG A 15 -4.12 13.38 -8.52
N ILE A 16 -3.65 12.44 -7.69
CA ILE A 16 -4.29 11.13 -7.49
C ILE A 16 -5.35 11.21 -6.39
N LYS A 17 -5.03 11.81 -5.23
CA LYS A 17 -5.96 11.92 -4.09
C LYS A 17 -5.66 13.14 -3.20
N PRO A 18 -6.65 13.66 -2.44
CA PRO A 18 -6.50 14.92 -1.70
C PRO A 18 -5.54 14.83 -0.50
N ARG A 19 -5.42 13.66 0.14
CA ARG A 19 -4.58 13.44 1.33
C ARG A 19 -4.17 11.97 1.49
N PRO A 20 -3.09 11.67 2.22
CA PRO A 20 -2.79 10.30 2.65
C PRO A 20 -3.87 9.78 3.61
N GLU A 21 -4.05 8.47 3.63
CA GLU A 21 -5.07 7.77 4.41
C GLU A 21 -4.40 6.67 5.24
N ARG A 22 -4.93 6.41 6.43
CA ARG A 22 -4.46 5.31 7.28
C ARG A 22 -5.36 4.11 7.07
N PHE A 23 -4.75 2.95 6.81
CA PHE A 23 -5.47 1.71 6.58
C PHE A 23 -6.38 1.34 7.77
N GLN A 24 -5.92 1.57 9.00
CA GLN A 24 -6.69 1.26 10.22
C GLN A 24 -7.96 2.10 10.40
N LEU A 25 -8.17 3.13 9.57
CA LEU A 25 -9.38 3.96 9.59
C LEU A 25 -10.35 3.61 8.45
N THR A 26 -9.92 2.80 7.47
CA THR A 26 -10.80 2.42 6.37
C THR A 26 -11.78 1.31 6.78
N LYS A 27 -12.97 1.38 6.18
CA LYS A 27 -14.01 0.34 6.25
C LYS A 27 -14.22 -0.34 4.90
N GLU A 28 -13.41 0.02 3.90
CA GLU A 28 -13.45 -0.59 2.59
C GLU A 28 -13.01 -2.05 2.67
N LYS A 29 -13.56 -2.85 1.76
CA LYS A 29 -13.26 -4.27 1.60
C LYS A 29 -12.42 -4.45 0.35
N PHE A 30 -11.46 -5.36 0.41
CA PHE A 30 -10.53 -5.64 -0.67
C PHE A 30 -10.42 -7.16 -0.83
N ASP A 31 -10.25 -7.62 -2.05
CA ASP A 31 -9.95 -9.03 -2.33
C ASP A 31 -8.45 -9.33 -2.20
N LEU A 32 -7.62 -8.31 -2.46
CA LEU A 32 -6.16 -8.35 -2.40
C LEU A 32 -5.61 -7.07 -1.75
N LEU A 33 -4.69 -7.24 -0.81
CA LEU A 33 -3.89 -6.20 -0.17
C LEU A 33 -2.41 -6.49 -0.45
N ILE A 34 -1.69 -5.46 -0.88
CA ILE A 34 -0.26 -5.55 -1.15
C ILE A 34 0.47 -4.57 -0.24
N THR A 35 1.47 -5.06 0.49
CA THR A 35 2.33 -4.25 1.35
C THR A 35 3.73 -4.14 0.75
N CYS A 36 4.39 -3.01 1.01
CA CYS A 36 5.70 -2.69 0.42
C CYS A 36 6.90 -3.00 1.33
N GLU A 37 6.66 -3.42 2.58
CA GLU A 37 7.69 -3.83 3.53
C GLU A 37 7.10 -4.75 4.61
N GLU A 38 7.93 -5.62 5.19
CA GLU A 38 7.51 -6.62 6.19
C GLU A 38 6.87 -5.98 7.42
N ARG A 39 7.40 -4.85 7.89
CA ARG A 39 6.84 -4.15 9.05
C ARG A 39 5.40 -3.67 8.81
N VAL A 40 5.07 -3.27 7.59
CA VAL A 40 3.70 -2.85 7.23
C VAL A 40 2.80 -4.07 7.10
N TYR A 41 3.31 -5.17 6.56
CA TYR A 41 2.60 -6.46 6.51
C TYR A 41 2.14 -6.89 7.91
N ASP A 42 3.03 -6.89 8.90
CA ASP A 42 2.70 -7.24 10.29
C ASP A 42 1.62 -6.31 10.88
N GLN A 43 1.74 -5.00 10.65
CA GLN A 43 0.74 -4.03 11.11
C GLN A 43 -0.65 -4.24 10.49
N VAL A 44 -0.69 -4.67 9.23
CA VAL A 44 -1.95 -4.98 8.54
C VAL A 44 -2.56 -6.26 9.11
N ILE A 45 -1.77 -7.31 9.35
CA ILE A 45 -2.24 -8.53 10.00
C ILE A 45 -2.81 -8.23 11.38
N GLU A 46 -2.02 -7.57 12.24
CA GLU A 46 -2.44 -7.25 13.62
C GLU A 46 -3.77 -6.47 13.62
N TYR A 47 -3.90 -5.48 12.72
CA TYR A 47 -5.15 -4.74 12.60
C TYR A 47 -6.31 -5.60 12.13
N MET A 48 -6.13 -6.46 11.13
CA MET A 48 -7.20 -7.31 10.61
C MET A 48 -7.62 -8.38 11.64
N GLU A 49 -6.69 -8.96 12.38
CA GLU A 49 -6.95 -9.92 13.47
C GLU A 49 -7.65 -9.27 14.67
N SER A 50 -7.38 -7.99 14.94
CA SER A 50 -8.05 -7.25 16.02
C SER A 50 -9.54 -6.98 15.74
N ARG A 51 -10.00 -7.13 14.49
CA ARG A 51 -11.38 -6.87 14.10
C ARG A 51 -12.21 -8.15 14.17
N THR A 52 -13.46 -8.01 14.59
CA THR A 52 -14.41 -9.12 14.52
C THR A 52 -14.82 -9.36 13.06
N PRO A 53 -14.66 -10.58 12.51
CA PRO A 53 -15.12 -10.89 11.16
C PRO A 53 -16.65 -10.83 11.10
N VAL A 54 -17.18 -10.04 10.16
CA VAL A 54 -18.64 -9.88 9.97
C VAL A 54 -19.13 -10.69 8.78
N ASP A 55 -18.46 -10.56 7.64
CA ASP A 55 -18.90 -11.17 6.38
C ASP A 55 -18.23 -12.50 6.05
N ASN A 56 -17.19 -12.89 6.82
CA ASN A 56 -16.34 -14.07 6.58
C ASN A 56 -15.78 -14.15 5.14
N GLN A 57 -15.63 -13.00 4.48
CA GLN A 57 -14.99 -12.91 3.16
C GLN A 57 -13.46 -12.91 3.36
N PRO A 58 -12.72 -13.82 2.70
CA PRO A 58 -11.27 -13.82 2.75
C PRO A 58 -10.68 -12.63 2.00
N VAL A 59 -9.51 -12.17 2.45
CA VAL A 59 -8.68 -11.19 1.75
C VAL A 59 -7.27 -11.75 1.66
N HIS A 60 -6.66 -11.65 0.49
CA HIS A 60 -5.26 -12.06 0.30
C HIS A 60 -4.34 -10.91 0.70
N LEU A 61 -3.33 -11.18 1.53
CA LEU A 61 -2.31 -10.22 1.89
C LEU A 61 -0.96 -10.70 1.35
N ILE A 62 -0.32 -9.91 0.51
CA ILE A 62 0.96 -10.23 -0.12
C ILE A 62 1.96 -9.12 0.20
N ASN A 63 3.13 -9.49 0.70
CA ASN A 63 4.23 -8.55 0.89
C ASN A 63 5.20 -8.61 -0.29
N ILE A 64 5.57 -7.43 -0.80
CA ILE A 64 6.66 -7.24 -1.75
C ILE A 64 7.60 -6.23 -1.12
N ASP A 65 8.81 -6.67 -0.75
CA ASP A 65 9.79 -5.80 -0.10
C ASP A 65 10.39 -4.80 -1.11
N ILE A 66 10.08 -3.53 -0.94
CA ILE A 66 10.46 -2.43 -1.83
C ILE A 66 11.19 -1.38 -0.99
N GLN A 67 12.43 -1.06 -1.37
CA GLN A 67 13.18 -0.03 -0.65
C GLN A 67 12.54 1.36 -0.79
N ASP A 68 12.57 2.15 0.28
CA ASP A 68 11.98 3.50 0.33
C ASP A 68 12.84 4.54 -0.40
N ASN A 69 12.93 4.39 -1.72
CA ASN A 69 13.52 5.36 -2.62
C ASN A 69 12.74 5.40 -3.96
N HIS A 70 12.97 6.45 -4.76
CA HIS A 70 12.17 6.70 -5.96
C HIS A 70 12.36 5.65 -7.07
N GLU A 71 13.58 5.11 -7.21
CA GLU A 71 13.93 4.16 -8.27
C GLU A 71 13.31 2.80 -7.97
N GLU A 72 13.53 2.28 -6.76
CA GLU A 72 12.98 1.01 -6.30
C GLU A 72 11.44 1.05 -6.21
N ALA A 73 10.84 2.18 -5.77
CA ALA A 73 9.39 2.34 -5.81
C ALA A 73 8.81 2.27 -7.23
N THR A 74 9.56 2.74 -8.22
CA THR A 74 9.13 2.67 -9.63
C THR A 74 9.19 1.23 -10.13
N VAL A 75 10.30 0.52 -9.88
CA VAL A 75 10.45 -0.89 -10.26
C VAL A 75 9.40 -1.77 -9.56
N GLY A 76 9.23 -1.59 -8.24
CA GLY A 76 8.24 -2.29 -7.44
C GLY A 76 6.81 -2.04 -7.93
N SER A 77 6.49 -0.82 -8.41
CA SER A 77 5.18 -0.53 -8.97
C SER A 77 4.87 -1.34 -10.24
N PHE A 78 5.87 -1.60 -11.08
CA PHE A 78 5.71 -2.45 -12.26
C PHE A 78 5.52 -3.92 -11.88
N LEU A 79 6.29 -4.41 -10.90
CA LEU A 79 6.14 -5.77 -10.38
C LEU A 79 4.74 -6.00 -9.78
N ILE A 80 4.24 -5.04 -9.01
CA ILE A 80 2.87 -5.05 -8.47
C ILE A 80 1.85 -5.09 -9.61
N CYS A 81 2.04 -4.26 -10.63
CA CYS A 81 1.13 -4.22 -11.77
C CYS A 81 1.09 -5.57 -12.51
N GLU A 82 2.25 -6.18 -12.74
CA GLU A 82 2.36 -7.50 -13.38
C GLU A 82 1.68 -8.59 -12.54
N LEU A 83 1.91 -8.59 -11.23
CA LEU A 83 1.28 -9.54 -10.30
C LEU A 83 -0.24 -9.45 -10.32
N VAL A 84 -0.81 -8.24 -10.39
CA VAL A 84 -2.27 -8.02 -10.35
C VAL A 84 -2.93 -8.23 -11.72
N THR A 85 -2.19 -8.09 -12.81
CA THR A 85 -2.72 -8.22 -14.17
C THR A 85 -2.69 -9.67 -14.69
N THR A 86 -1.86 -10.53 -14.09
CA THR A 86 -1.76 -11.96 -14.44
C THR A 86 -2.95 -12.74 -13.90
#